data_AF-A0A383EUP1-F1
#
_entry.id   AF-A0A383EUP1-F1
#
_cell.length_a   1.000
_cell.length_b   1.000
_cell.length_c   1.000
_cell.angle_alpha   90.00
_cell.angle_beta   90.00
_cell.angle_gamma   90.00
#
_symmetry.space_group_name_H-M   'P 1'
#
loop_
_entity.id
_entity.type
_entity.pdbx_description
1 polymer ?
#
loop_
_entity_poly.entity_id
_entity_poly.type
_entity_poly.pdbx_seq_one_letter_code
_entity_poly.pdbx_strand_id
1 'polypeptide(L)'
;ALGGTSFILAIHYTSIAKTLVIISISPIMVAIVSLIMLKEKPALYTWISMIIVFIGIYIVMAGDKSGMNLMGNLFALTSVIVGGFSFTLLRKYKNVNMVPAMAVNGIAIALVGFVFADSLVLSSQSMLYILASGIVLAVSFSLITMAPQYIPAPEVAMFFPLGTVLGTLMAWIVLKEQPSSNALMGGSIVIATLFCHAWYSNKLAQNLK
;
A
#
# COMPACT_ATOMS: atom_id res chain seq x y z
N ALA A 1 -4.57 10.96 -8.12
CA ALA A 1 -4.52 12.06 -7.15
C ALA A 1 -5.46 11.76 -5.99
N LEU A 2 -6.75 11.55 -6.26
CA LEU A 2 -7.79 11.23 -5.26
C LEU A 2 -7.36 10.17 -4.24
N GLY A 3 -6.86 9.00 -4.67
CA GLY A 3 -6.44 7.95 -3.73
C GLY A 3 -5.32 8.42 -2.79
N GLY A 4 -4.27 9.03 -3.33
CA GLY A 4 -3.14 9.55 -2.55
C GLY A 4 -3.54 10.67 -1.59
N THR A 5 -4.39 11.61 -2.03
CA THR A 5 -4.89 12.68 -1.15
C THR A 5 -5.78 12.11 -0.04
N SER A 6 -6.66 11.16 -0.35
CA SER A 6 -7.49 10.50 0.66
C SER A 6 -6.63 9.72 1.66
N PHE A 7 -5.53 9.08 1.25
CA PHE A 7 -4.59 8.45 2.17
C PHE A 7 -3.94 9.45 3.14
N ILE A 8 -3.48 10.59 2.63
CA ILE A 8 -2.88 11.66 3.45
C ILE A 8 -3.91 12.19 4.46
N LEU A 9 -5.14 12.47 4.01
CA LEU A 9 -6.23 12.91 4.88
C LEU A 9 -6.63 11.84 5.90
N ALA A 10 -6.58 10.55 5.54
CA ALA A 10 -6.85 9.46 6.47
C ALA A 10 -5.87 9.47 7.63
N ILE A 11 -4.56 9.59 7.37
CA ILE A 11 -3.52 9.67 8.40
C ILE A 11 -3.62 10.97 9.19
N HIS A 12 -4.11 12.05 8.59
CA HIS A 12 -4.31 13.30 9.29
C HIS A 12 -5.47 13.22 10.32
N TYR A 13 -6.57 12.56 9.96
CA TYR A 13 -7.76 12.46 10.83
C TYR A 13 -7.76 11.24 11.76
N THR A 14 -7.00 10.17 11.46
CA THR A 14 -6.94 8.93 12.27
C THR A 14 -5.50 8.48 12.52
N SER A 15 -5.31 7.42 13.31
CA SER A 15 -3.97 6.87 13.51
C SER A 15 -3.46 6.18 12.24
N ILE A 16 -2.13 6.26 12.04
CA ILE A 16 -1.42 5.51 10.98
C ILE A 16 -1.76 4.02 11.06
N ALA A 17 -1.84 3.47 12.27
CA ALA A 17 -2.16 2.07 12.51
C ALA A 17 -3.51 1.68 11.89
N LYS A 18 -4.57 2.44 12.16
CA LYS A 18 -5.90 2.18 11.59
C LYS A 18 -5.94 2.35 10.09
N THR A 19 -5.29 3.39 9.57
CA THR A 19 -5.19 3.58 8.12
C THR A 19 -4.52 2.38 7.47
N LEU A 20 -3.41 1.86 8.02
CA LEU A 20 -2.69 0.72 7.45
C LEU A 20 -3.49 -0.58 7.54
N VAL A 21 -4.27 -0.81 8.61
CA VAL A 21 -5.21 -1.94 8.68
C VAL A 21 -6.23 -1.86 7.54
N ILE A 22 -6.83 -0.69 7.30
CA ILE A 22 -7.79 -0.52 6.20
C ILE A 22 -7.09 -0.69 4.84
N ILE A 23 -5.89 -0.13 4.68
CA ILE A 23 -5.09 -0.26 3.46
C ILE A 23 -4.68 -1.71 3.21
N SER A 24 -4.58 -2.57 4.23
CA SER A 24 -4.31 -4.00 4.03
C SER A 24 -5.42 -4.75 3.28
N ILE A 25 -6.59 -4.13 3.10
CA ILE A 25 -7.68 -4.62 2.23
C ILE A 25 -7.38 -4.38 0.74
N SER A 26 -6.38 -3.55 0.41
CA SER A 26 -6.01 -3.23 -0.98
C SER A 26 -5.87 -4.44 -1.91
N PRO A 27 -5.22 -5.55 -1.54
CA PRO A 27 -5.14 -6.72 -2.41
C PRO A 27 -6.51 -7.30 -2.77
N ILE A 28 -7.43 -7.35 -1.80
CA ILE A 28 -8.80 -7.83 -1.97
C ILE A 28 -9.56 -6.88 -2.90
N MET A 29 -9.43 -5.57 -2.69
CA MET A 29 -10.10 -4.59 -3.53
C MET A 29 -9.58 -4.63 -4.97
N VAL A 30 -8.26 -4.74 -5.14
CA VAL A 30 -7.64 -4.89 -6.47
C VAL A 30 -8.09 -6.20 -7.13
N ALA A 31 -8.21 -7.31 -6.37
CA ALA A 31 -8.74 -8.57 -6.87
C ALA A 31 -10.18 -8.44 -7.40
N ILE A 32 -11.06 -7.78 -6.65
CA ILE A 32 -12.46 -7.55 -7.05
C ILE A 32 -12.53 -6.67 -8.30
N VAL A 33 -11.81 -5.55 -8.32
CA VAL A 33 -11.83 -4.62 -9.47
C VAL A 33 -11.22 -5.28 -10.71
N SER A 34 -10.13 -6.02 -10.56
CA SER A 34 -9.50 -6.80 -11.63
C SER A 34 -10.42 -7.87 -12.18
N LEU A 35 -11.16 -8.57 -11.32
CA LEU A 35 -12.17 -9.55 -11.74
C LEU A 35 -13.27 -8.91 -12.60
N ILE A 36 -13.72 -7.70 -12.25
CA ILE A 36 -14.78 -7.01 -12.98
C ILE A 36 -14.27 -6.42 -14.30
N MET A 37 -13.10 -5.75 -14.28
CA MET A 37 -12.60 -4.99 -15.43
C MET A 37 -11.76 -5.81 -16.42
N LEU A 38 -11.00 -6.78 -15.93
CA LEU A 38 -10.08 -7.61 -16.72
C LEU A 38 -10.60 -9.04 -16.90
N LYS A 39 -11.60 -9.46 -16.11
CA LYS A 39 -12.09 -10.85 -16.05
C LYS A 39 -11.00 -11.86 -15.66
N GLU A 40 -9.88 -11.38 -15.12
CA GLU A 40 -8.83 -12.21 -14.53
C GLU A 40 -9.33 -12.70 -13.17
N LYS A 41 -9.50 -14.03 -13.03
CA LYS A 41 -9.90 -14.67 -11.78
C LYS A 41 -8.65 -15.05 -10.99
N PRO A 42 -8.38 -14.42 -9.83
CA PRO A 42 -7.32 -14.90 -8.94
C PRO A 42 -7.65 -16.32 -8.49
N ALA A 43 -6.62 -17.16 -8.37
CA ALA A 43 -6.79 -18.52 -7.89
C ALA A 43 -7.24 -18.52 -6.42
N LEU A 44 -7.87 -19.63 -5.98
CA LEU A 44 -8.37 -19.74 -4.61
C LEU A 44 -7.27 -19.57 -3.56
N TYR A 45 -6.06 -20.08 -3.83
CA TYR A 45 -4.93 -19.93 -2.93
C TYR A 45 -4.52 -18.45 -2.76
N THR A 46 -4.63 -17.63 -3.83
CA THR A 46 -4.36 -16.19 -3.79
C THR A 46 -5.37 -15.47 -2.89
N TRP A 47 -6.66 -15.81 -2.98
CA TRP A 47 -7.70 -15.29 -2.09
C TRP A 47 -7.43 -15.62 -0.62
N ILE A 48 -7.08 -16.88 -0.34
CA ILE A 48 -6.75 -17.32 1.02
C ILE A 48 -5.54 -16.54 1.55
N SER A 49 -4.49 -16.37 0.75
CA SER A 49 -3.30 -15.58 1.14
C SER A 49 -3.65 -14.12 1.45
N MET A 50 -4.54 -13.48 0.69
CA MET A 50 -4.98 -12.09 0.97
C MET A 50 -5.68 -11.98 2.31
N ILE A 51 -6.55 -12.93 2.65
CA ILE A 51 -7.27 -12.95 3.93
C ILE A 51 -6.28 -13.15 5.09
N ILE A 52 -5.32 -14.08 4.94
CA ILE A 52 -4.31 -14.32 5.98
C ILE A 52 -3.42 -13.09 6.19
N VAL A 53 -3.01 -12.40 5.11
CA VAL A 53 -2.24 -11.15 5.21
C VAL A 53 -3.04 -10.05 5.92
N PHE A 54 -4.32 -9.90 5.60
CA PHE A 54 -5.21 -8.95 6.29
C PHE A 54 -5.28 -9.23 7.79
N ILE A 55 -5.48 -10.50 8.19
CA ILE A 55 -5.47 -10.92 9.60
C ILE A 55 -4.12 -10.63 10.24
N GLY A 56 -3.02 -10.91 9.53
CA GLY A 56 -1.66 -10.62 10.00
C GLY A 56 -1.49 -9.14 10.34
N ILE A 57 -1.86 -8.21 9.44
CA ILE A 57 -1.78 -6.77 9.70
C ILE A 57 -2.72 -6.33 10.82
N TYR A 58 -3.93 -6.88 10.88
CA TYR A 58 -4.84 -6.61 11.99
C TYR A 58 -4.20 -6.96 13.33
N ILE A 59 -3.51 -8.11 13.43
CA ILE A 59 -2.76 -8.50 14.63
C ILE A 59 -1.63 -7.51 14.92
N VAL A 60 -0.81 -7.12 13.91
CA VAL A 60 0.29 -6.15 14.13
C VAL A 60 -0.23 -4.87 14.76
N MET A 61 -1.42 -4.42 14.36
CA MET A 61 -2.00 -3.14 14.77
C MET A 61 -3.01 -3.27 15.94
N ALA A 62 -3.28 -4.49 16.44
CA ALA A 62 -4.29 -4.76 17.47
C ALA A 62 -4.03 -4.08 18.83
N GLY A 63 -2.84 -3.51 19.04
CA GLY A 63 -2.48 -2.75 20.24
C GLY A 63 -2.88 -1.28 20.22
N ASP A 64 -3.32 -0.73 19.07
CA ASP A 64 -3.68 0.69 18.97
C ASP A 64 -5.04 0.99 19.64
N LYS A 65 -5.01 1.81 20.69
CA LYS A 65 -6.20 2.25 21.46
C LYS A 65 -6.72 3.62 21.03
N SER A 66 -6.21 4.18 19.93
CA SER A 66 -6.68 5.47 19.42
C SER A 66 -8.22 5.49 19.28
N GLY A 67 -8.86 6.64 19.46
CA GLY A 67 -10.31 6.79 19.32
C GLY A 67 -10.80 6.50 17.89
N MET A 68 -12.06 6.10 17.72
CA MET A 68 -12.64 5.87 16.39
C MET A 68 -12.94 7.22 15.71
N ASN A 69 -12.20 7.55 14.64
CA ASN A 69 -12.55 8.68 13.78
C ASN A 69 -13.15 8.17 12.46
N LEU A 70 -14.47 8.34 12.32
CA LEU A 70 -15.21 7.87 11.15
C LEU A 70 -14.72 8.52 9.84
N MET A 71 -14.36 9.81 9.88
CA MET A 71 -13.88 10.53 8.68
C MET A 71 -12.58 9.93 8.16
N GLY A 72 -11.60 9.67 9.04
CA GLY A 72 -10.33 9.06 8.65
C GLY A 72 -10.51 7.67 8.06
N ASN A 73 -11.43 6.87 8.62
CA ASN A 73 -11.75 5.53 8.10
C ASN A 73 -12.39 5.59 6.71
N LEU A 74 -13.30 6.54 6.48
CA LEU A 74 -13.92 6.75 5.17
C LEU A 74 -12.87 7.15 4.13
N PHE A 75 -11.98 8.09 4.46
CA PHE A 75 -10.89 8.47 3.57
C PHE A 75 -9.93 7.30 3.27
N ALA A 76 -9.62 6.47 4.26
CA ALA A 76 -8.81 5.27 4.05
C ALA A 76 -9.49 4.29 3.09
N LEU A 77 -10.80 4.06 3.25
CA LEU A 77 -11.59 3.21 2.36
C LEU A 77 -11.64 3.78 0.93
N THR A 78 -11.87 5.10 0.79
CA THR A 78 -11.82 5.77 -0.52
C THR A 78 -10.46 5.58 -1.19
N SER A 79 -9.37 5.71 -0.43
CA SER A 79 -8.02 5.46 -0.94
C SER A 79 -7.86 4.03 -1.47
N VAL A 80 -8.32 3.03 -0.72
CA VAL A 80 -8.26 1.62 -1.13
C VAL A 80 -9.07 1.35 -2.40
N ILE A 81 -10.28 1.90 -2.49
CA ILE A 81 -11.16 1.73 -3.66
C ILE A 81 -10.52 2.36 -4.89
N VAL A 82 -10.13 3.63 -4.80
CA VAL A 82 -9.51 4.36 -5.92
C VAL A 82 -8.17 3.75 -6.31
N GLY A 83 -7.39 3.29 -5.33
CA GLY A 83 -6.16 2.53 -5.54
C GLY A 83 -6.42 1.23 -6.32
N GLY A 84 -7.46 0.48 -5.95
CA GLY A 84 -7.92 -0.71 -6.67
C GLY A 84 -8.16 -0.48 -8.16
N PHE A 85 -8.90 0.59 -8.49
CA PHE A 85 -9.10 1.01 -9.88
C PHE A 85 -7.79 1.43 -10.55
N SER A 86 -6.95 2.19 -9.86
CA SER A 86 -5.69 2.69 -10.40
C SER A 86 -4.75 1.54 -10.80
N PHE A 87 -4.53 0.57 -9.90
CA PHE A 87 -3.67 -0.59 -10.18
C PHE A 87 -4.25 -1.49 -11.27
N THR A 88 -5.57 -1.68 -11.30
CA THR A 88 -6.24 -2.46 -12.35
C THR A 88 -6.14 -1.77 -13.72
N LEU A 89 -6.27 -0.45 -13.78
CA LEU A 89 -6.10 0.34 -15.01
C LEU A 89 -4.66 0.31 -15.51
N LEU A 90 -3.67 0.38 -14.61
CA LEU A 90 -2.25 0.23 -14.97
C LEU A 90 -1.97 -1.12 -15.62
N ARG A 91 -2.57 -2.19 -15.10
CA ARG A 91 -2.52 -3.53 -15.71
C ARG A 91 -3.19 -3.55 -17.08
N LYS A 92 -4.40 -2.97 -17.18
CA LYS A 92 -5.20 -2.95 -18.42
C LYS A 92 -4.48 -2.24 -19.57
N TYR A 93 -3.85 -1.10 -19.28
CA TYR A 93 -3.21 -0.23 -20.26
C TYR A 93 -1.68 -0.31 -20.21
N LYS A 94 -1.13 -1.53 -20.10
CA LYS A 94 0.32 -1.79 -20.03
C LYS A 94 1.14 -1.25 -21.21
N ASN A 95 0.50 -1.01 -22.36
CA ASN A 95 1.16 -0.51 -23.59
C ASN A 95 1.28 1.03 -23.64
N VAL A 96 0.71 1.74 -22.67
CA VAL A 96 0.76 3.20 -22.60
C VAL A 96 1.82 3.63 -21.61
N ASN A 97 2.67 4.60 -22.00
CA ASN A 97 3.65 5.16 -21.07
C ASN A 97 2.92 5.97 -19.98
N MET A 98 2.95 5.46 -18.74
CA MET A 98 2.28 6.07 -17.60
C MET A 98 3.13 7.11 -16.87
N VAL A 99 4.39 7.33 -17.27
CA VAL A 99 5.28 8.32 -16.64
C VAL A 99 4.68 9.74 -16.64
N PRO A 100 4.09 10.25 -17.75
CA PRO A 100 3.42 11.55 -17.72
C PRO A 100 2.23 11.59 -16.75
N ALA A 101 1.46 10.51 -16.67
CA ALA A 101 0.32 10.41 -15.76
C ALA A 101 0.76 10.45 -14.28
N MET A 102 1.92 9.87 -13.96
CA MET A 102 2.51 9.94 -12.62
C MET A 102 2.95 11.36 -12.25
N ALA A 103 3.54 12.10 -13.20
CA ALA A 103 3.93 13.49 -13.00
C ALA A 103 2.71 14.38 -12.73
N VAL A 104 1.65 14.24 -13.56
CA VAL A 104 0.37 14.95 -13.35
C VAL A 104 -0.26 14.58 -12.01
N ASN A 105 -0.20 13.30 -11.62
CA ASN A 105 -0.67 12.84 -10.32
C ASN A 105 0.08 13.52 -9.16
N GLY A 106 1.42 13.60 -9.24
CA GLY A 106 2.24 14.26 -8.23
C GLY A 106 1.93 15.75 -8.10
N ILE A 107 1.81 16.46 -9.23
CA ILE A 107 1.44 17.89 -9.25
C ILE A 107 0.06 18.10 -8.65
N ALA A 108 -0.92 17.26 -9.01
CA ALA A 108 -2.28 17.36 -8.46
C ALA A 108 -2.31 17.14 -6.94
N ILE A 109 -1.55 16.17 -6.42
CA ILE A 109 -1.44 15.95 -4.97
C ILE A 109 -0.74 17.14 -4.29
N ALA A 110 0.31 17.68 -4.91
CA ALA A 110 1.03 18.85 -4.39
C ALA A 110 0.15 20.10 -4.34
N LEU A 111 -0.68 20.34 -5.36
CA LEU A 111 -1.64 21.44 -5.38
C LEU A 111 -2.69 21.31 -4.26
N VAL A 112 -3.20 20.10 -4.04
CA VAL A 112 -4.09 19.85 -2.90
C VAL A 112 -3.36 20.12 -1.58
N GLY A 113 -2.16 19.57 -1.42
CA GLY A 113 -1.34 19.80 -0.22
C GLY A 113 -1.06 21.30 0.03
N PHE A 114 -0.83 22.07 -1.03
CA PHE A 114 -0.61 23.52 -0.94
C PHE A 114 -1.82 24.27 -0.42
N VAL A 115 -3.04 23.91 -0.84
CA VAL A 115 -4.28 24.53 -0.37
C VAL A 115 -4.54 24.24 1.12
N PHE A 116 -4.12 23.08 1.60
CA PHE A 116 -4.27 22.66 3.00
C PHE A 116 -3.03 22.96 3.87
N ALA A 117 -2.01 23.66 3.36
CA ALA A 117 -0.80 23.95 4.11
C ALA A 117 -0.97 25.20 4.98
N ASP A 118 -0.83 25.05 6.31
CA ASP A 118 -0.89 26.17 7.25
C ASP A 118 0.36 27.09 7.17
N SER A 119 1.51 26.53 6.79
CA SER A 119 2.76 27.26 6.62
C SER A 119 3.69 26.55 5.64
N LEU A 120 4.44 27.35 4.87
CA LEU A 120 5.48 26.89 3.95
C LEU A 120 6.90 27.13 4.52
N VAL A 121 6.99 27.64 5.75
CA VAL A 121 8.27 27.91 6.41
C VAL A 121 8.84 26.60 6.94
N LEU A 122 9.92 26.13 6.34
CA LEU A 122 10.57 24.87 6.67
C LEU A 122 11.98 25.14 7.19
N SER A 123 12.41 24.35 8.18
CA SER A 123 13.80 24.34 8.60
C SER A 123 14.70 23.74 7.50
N SER A 124 15.99 24.13 7.48
CA SER A 124 16.95 23.57 6.52
C SER A 124 17.08 22.04 6.64
N GLN A 125 16.92 21.50 7.86
CA GLN A 125 16.96 20.06 8.10
C GLN A 125 15.69 19.35 7.57
N SER A 126 14.52 19.97 7.73
CA SER A 126 13.25 19.46 7.17
C SER A 126 13.29 19.39 5.64
N MET A 127 13.93 20.37 4.99
CA MET A 127 14.10 20.38 3.53
C MET A 127 14.89 19.16 3.04
N LEU A 128 15.94 18.76 3.75
CA LEU A 128 16.75 17.59 3.39
C LEU A 128 15.91 16.30 3.46
N TYR A 129 15.10 16.13 4.50
CA TYR A 129 14.21 14.97 4.61
C TYR A 129 13.12 14.94 3.52
N ILE A 130 12.56 16.10 3.15
CA ILE A 130 11.57 16.22 2.07
C ILE A 130 12.20 15.83 0.72
N LEU A 131 13.39 16.33 0.42
CA LEU A 131 14.10 15.97 -0.82
C LEU A 131 14.45 14.48 -0.86
N ALA A 132 15.02 13.94 0.23
CA ALA A 132 15.37 12.53 0.32
C ALA A 132 14.15 11.61 0.16
N SER A 133 13.07 11.90 0.89
CA SER A 133 11.81 11.15 0.78
C SER A 133 11.16 11.29 -0.60
N GLY A 134 11.24 12.46 -1.23
CA GLY A 134 10.73 12.69 -2.59
C GLY A 134 11.44 11.83 -3.64
N ILE A 135 12.76 11.69 -3.55
CA ILE A 135 13.54 10.82 -4.45
C ILE A 135 13.14 9.36 -4.24
N VAL A 136 13.10 8.91 -2.97
CA VAL A 136 12.69 7.53 -2.64
C VAL A 136 11.27 7.24 -3.13
N LEU A 137 10.35 8.19 -2.95
CA LEU A 137 8.96 8.09 -3.42
C LEU A 137 8.91 7.97 -4.95
N ALA A 138 9.65 8.80 -5.68
CA ALA A 138 9.67 8.78 -7.14
C ALA A 138 10.18 7.44 -7.68
N VAL A 139 11.27 6.91 -7.12
CA VAL A 139 11.80 5.59 -7.49
C VAL A 139 10.79 4.49 -7.14
N SER A 140 10.24 4.51 -5.91
CA SER A 140 9.30 3.49 -5.44
C SER A 140 8.03 3.44 -6.31
N PHE A 141 7.43 4.59 -6.60
CA PHE A 141 6.24 4.67 -7.44
C PHE A 141 6.53 4.33 -8.91
N SER A 142 7.74 4.59 -9.41
CA SER A 142 8.11 4.17 -10.77
C SER A 142 8.14 2.65 -10.87
N LEU A 143 8.77 1.99 -9.90
CA LEU A 143 8.82 0.52 -9.82
C LEU A 143 7.43 -0.09 -9.62
N ILE A 144 6.61 0.48 -8.74
CA ILE A 144 5.25 -0.02 -8.44
C ILE A 144 4.31 0.12 -9.64
N THR A 145 4.55 1.10 -10.52
CA THR A 145 3.75 1.31 -11.73
C THR A 145 4.10 0.30 -12.81
N MET A 146 5.35 -0.16 -12.84
CA MET A 146 5.81 -1.21 -13.75
C MET A 146 5.40 -2.61 -13.28
N ALA A 147 5.36 -2.88 -11.97
CA ALA A 147 5.12 -4.23 -11.45
C ALA A 147 3.80 -4.90 -11.95
N PRO A 148 2.64 -4.21 -12.00
CA PRO A 148 1.42 -4.77 -12.55
C PRO A 148 1.53 -5.15 -14.02
N GLN A 149 2.51 -4.68 -14.77
CA GLN A 149 2.68 -5.07 -16.18
C GLN A 149 3.25 -6.49 -16.32
N TYR A 150 3.94 -7.00 -15.30
CA TYR A 150 4.61 -8.30 -15.31
C TYR A 150 3.83 -9.40 -14.58
N ILE A 151 3.24 -9.08 -13.42
CA ILE A 151 2.45 -10.02 -12.61
C ILE A 151 1.02 -9.48 -12.40
N PRO A 152 0.04 -10.34 -12.06
CA PRO A 152 -1.33 -9.90 -11.82
C PRO A 152 -1.39 -8.77 -10.79
N ALA A 153 -2.20 -7.73 -11.06
CA ALA A 153 -2.33 -6.57 -10.16
C ALA A 153 -2.67 -6.94 -8.69
N PRO A 154 -3.53 -7.95 -8.43
CA PRO A 154 -3.82 -8.35 -7.05
C PRO A 154 -2.60 -8.91 -6.31
N GLU A 155 -1.69 -9.59 -7.01
CA GLU A 155 -0.45 -10.11 -6.41
C GLU A 155 0.52 -8.98 -6.07
N VAL A 156 0.64 -7.95 -6.93
CA VAL A 156 1.45 -6.75 -6.62
C VAL A 156 0.95 -6.08 -5.34
N ALA A 157 -0.37 -5.93 -5.20
CA ALA A 157 -0.97 -5.26 -4.05
C ALA A 157 -0.72 -6.02 -2.73
N MET A 158 -0.54 -7.35 -2.77
CA MET A 158 -0.19 -8.15 -1.59
C MET A 158 1.14 -7.77 -0.96
N PHE A 159 2.02 -7.06 -1.67
CA PHE A 159 3.26 -6.55 -1.12
C PHE A 159 3.10 -5.24 -0.34
N PHE A 160 1.97 -4.53 -0.40
CA PHE A 160 1.83 -3.26 0.35
C PHE A 160 1.80 -3.49 1.87
N PRO A 161 1.05 -4.50 2.39
CA PRO A 161 1.12 -4.91 3.79
C PRO A 161 2.55 -5.22 4.28
N LEU A 162 3.42 -5.74 3.40
CA LEU A 162 4.81 -6.01 3.75
C LEU A 162 5.55 -4.72 4.14
N GLY A 163 5.23 -3.59 3.51
CA GLY A 163 5.77 -2.29 3.87
C GLY A 163 5.50 -1.92 5.33
N THR A 164 4.32 -2.26 5.86
CA THR A 164 3.99 -2.06 7.29
C THR A 164 4.88 -2.90 8.19
N VAL A 165 5.09 -4.17 7.85
CA VAL A 165 5.92 -5.08 8.65
C VAL A 165 7.38 -4.62 8.64
N LEU A 166 7.91 -4.30 7.46
CA LEU A 166 9.28 -3.78 7.32
C LEU A 166 9.44 -2.43 8.02
N GLY A 167 8.44 -1.55 7.96
CA GLY A 167 8.43 -0.28 8.67
C GLY A 167 8.57 -0.46 10.19
N THR A 168 7.80 -1.38 10.78
CA THR A 168 7.91 -1.71 12.20
C THR A 168 9.29 -2.27 12.56
N LEU A 169 9.85 -3.15 11.71
CA LEU A 169 11.19 -3.70 11.93
C LEU A 169 12.28 -2.63 11.83
N MET A 170 12.14 -1.68 10.90
CA MET A 170 13.09 -0.59 10.73
C MET A 170 13.02 0.41 11.88
N ALA A 171 11.84 0.72 12.40
CA ALA A 171 11.68 1.51 13.63
C ALA A 171 12.39 0.85 14.81
N TRP A 172 12.30 -0.48 14.92
CA TRP A 172 13.03 -1.22 15.96
C TRP A 172 14.55 -1.13 15.81
N ILE A 173 15.09 -1.28 14.60
CA ILE A 173 16.53 -1.27 14.36
C ILE A 173 17.11 0.14 14.49
N VAL A 174 16.45 1.14 13.92
CA VAL A 174 16.97 2.52 13.80
C VAL A 174 16.63 3.36 15.02
N LEU A 175 15.38 3.30 15.48
CA LEU A 175 14.86 4.12 16.59
C LEU A 175 14.92 3.39 17.93
N LYS A 176 15.29 2.10 17.95
CA LYS A 176 15.30 1.23 19.15
C LYS A 176 13.92 1.10 19.81
N GLU A 177 12.85 1.33 19.04
CA GLU A 177 11.47 1.14 19.50
C GLU A 177 11.12 -0.35 19.51
N GLN A 178 11.03 -0.96 20.70
CA GLN A 178 10.75 -2.38 20.80
C GLN A 178 9.35 -2.71 20.27
N PRO A 179 9.22 -3.58 19.25
CA PRO A 179 7.93 -3.95 18.70
C PRO A 179 7.16 -4.79 19.72
N SER A 180 5.84 -4.62 19.73
CA SER A 180 4.97 -5.45 20.57
C SER A 180 5.03 -6.92 20.14
N SER A 181 4.71 -7.83 21.06
CA SER A 181 4.59 -9.27 20.74
C SER A 181 3.63 -9.50 19.57
N ASN A 182 2.54 -8.73 19.51
CA ASN A 182 1.56 -8.77 18.43
C ASN A 182 2.18 -8.35 17.08
N ALA A 183 3.04 -7.32 17.07
CA ALA A 183 3.71 -6.88 15.86
C ALA A 183 4.66 -7.95 15.29
N LEU A 184 5.40 -8.65 16.16
CA LEU A 184 6.26 -9.76 15.75
C LEU A 184 5.46 -10.95 15.22
N MET A 185 4.39 -11.33 15.92
CA MET A 185 3.52 -12.44 15.51
C MET A 185 2.82 -12.15 14.18
N GLY A 186 2.13 -11.01 14.08
CA GLY A 186 1.43 -10.59 12.87
C GLY A 186 2.38 -10.38 11.69
N GLY A 187 3.56 -9.80 11.94
CA GLY A 187 4.60 -9.62 10.93
C GLY A 187 5.12 -10.95 10.38
N SER A 188 5.35 -11.93 11.26
CA SER A 188 5.78 -13.28 10.87
C SER A 188 4.74 -13.98 10.00
N ILE A 189 3.45 -13.84 10.35
CA ILE A 189 2.33 -14.39 9.55
C ILE A 189 2.34 -13.80 8.14
N VAL A 190 2.47 -12.47 8.02
CA VAL A 190 2.49 -11.79 6.71
C VAL A 190 3.69 -12.27 5.87
N ILE A 191 4.90 -12.29 6.45
CA ILE A 191 6.11 -12.70 5.74
C ILE A 191 6.00 -14.16 5.28
N ALA A 192 5.61 -15.07 6.17
CA ALA A 192 5.47 -16.49 5.84
C ALA A 192 4.41 -16.72 4.75
N THR A 193 3.28 -16.00 4.83
CA THR A 193 2.21 -16.11 3.83
C THR A 193 2.67 -15.64 2.46
N LEU A 194 3.34 -14.49 2.38
CA LEU A 194 3.85 -13.96 1.11
C LEU A 194 4.94 -14.85 0.53
N PHE A 195 5.82 -15.40 1.37
CA PHE A 195 6.84 -16.35 0.94
C PHE A 195 6.22 -17.62 0.34
N CYS A 196 5.29 -18.26 1.06
CA CYS A 196 4.58 -19.44 0.57
C CYS A 196 3.79 -19.16 -0.71
N HIS A 197 3.12 -18.01 -0.78
CA HIS A 197 2.37 -17.58 -1.94
C HIS A 197 3.27 -17.41 -3.18
N ALA A 198 4.37 -16.66 -3.04
CA ALA A 198 5.32 -16.41 -4.12
C ALA A 198 5.99 -17.71 -4.59
N TRP A 199 6.38 -18.58 -3.66
CA TRP A 199 6.98 -19.88 -3.98
C TRP A 199 6.02 -20.76 -4.78
N TYR A 200 4.78 -20.88 -4.32
CA TYR A 200 3.77 -21.71 -4.98
C TYR A 200 3.37 -21.15 -6.36
N SER A 201 3.17 -19.83 -6.46
CA SER A 201 2.86 -19.15 -7.72
C SER A 201 3.96 -19.37 -8.77
N ASN A 202 5.24 -19.23 -8.37
CA ASN A 202 6.37 -19.47 -9.26
C ASN A 202 6.46 -20.93 -9.73
N LYS A 203 6.26 -21.90 -8.82
CA LYS A 203 6.26 -23.33 -9.19
C LYS A 203 5.15 -23.66 -10.19
N LEU A 204 3.97 -23.07 -10.01
CA LEU A 204 2.86 -23.24 -10.94
C LEU A 204 3.18 -22.64 -12.32
N ALA A 205 3.81 -21.46 -12.36
CA ALA A 205 4.23 -20.82 -13.60
C ALA A 205 5.31 -21.63 -14.36
N GLN A 206 6.20 -22.32 -13.64
CA GLN A 206 7.20 -23.22 -14.24
C GLN A 206 6.57 -24.48 -14.83
N ASN A 207 5.56 -25.07 -14.18
CA ASN A 207 4.88 -26.27 -14.67
C ASN A 207 4.01 -26.05 -15.91
N LEU A 208 3.70 -24.80 -16.26
CA LEU A 208 2.91 -24.42 -17.43
C LEU A 208 3.77 -24.09 -18.67
N LYS A 209 5.10 -24.07 -18.54
CA LYS A 209 6.05 -23.91 -19.64
C LYS A 209 6.57 -25.26 -20.11
#